data_AF-A0A0F9BBV1-F1
#
_entry.id   AF-A0A0F9BBV1-F1
#
_cell.length_a   1.000
_cell.length_b   1.000
_cell.length_c   1.000
_cell.angle_alpha   90.00
_cell.angle_beta   90.00
_cell.angle_gamma   90.00
#
_symmetry.space_group_name_H-M   'P 1'
#
loop_
_entity.id
_entity.type
_entity.pdbx_description
1 polymer ?
#
loop_
_entity_poly.entity_id
_entity_poly.type
_entity_poly.pdbx_seq_one_letter_code
_entity_poly.pdbx_strand_id
1 'polypeptide(L)'
;MKLWLLGPLHTEGDDPWDPWYDKAFGFVIRAETEQRAREIANENSGDENRGKFLGQKTANTKSPWLDPKYSTCEELLQDGPELLVLRDFAAA
;
A
#
# COMPACT_ATOMS: atom_id res chain seq x y z
N MET A 1 -15.03 1.97 -14.49
CA MET A 1 -13.61 1.89 -14.12
C MET A 1 -13.16 3.21 -13.54
N LYS A 2 -12.52 3.18 -12.36
CA LYS A 2 -12.01 4.34 -11.62
C LYS A 2 -10.51 4.18 -11.41
N LEU A 3 -9.81 5.28 -11.06
CA LEU A 3 -8.45 5.22 -10.55
C LEU A 3 -8.49 5.28 -9.02
N TRP A 4 -7.65 4.49 -8.38
CA TRP A 4 -7.53 4.41 -6.93
C TRP A 4 -6.08 4.65 -6.54
N LEU A 5 -5.86 5.52 -5.58
CA LEU A 5 -4.57 5.77 -4.97
C LEU A 5 -4.54 5.08 -3.60
N LEU A 6 -3.63 4.12 -3.46
CA LEU A 6 -3.37 3.46 -2.19
C LEU A 6 -2.03 3.94 -1.63
N GLY A 7 -1.99 4.16 -0.32
CA GLY A 7 -0.79 4.57 0.40
C GLY A 7 -0.69 3.91 1.78
N PRO A 8 0.53 3.78 2.33
CA PRO A 8 0.76 3.20 3.64
C PRO A 8 0.24 4.10 4.76
N LEU A 9 -0.27 3.48 5.83
CA LEU A 9 -0.50 4.09 7.13
C LEU A 9 0.48 3.49 8.14
N HIS A 10 1.31 4.33 8.74
CA HIS A 10 2.28 3.92 9.75
C HIS A 10 1.60 3.71 11.10
N THR A 11 1.91 2.58 11.74
CA THR A 11 1.34 2.19 13.05
C THR A 11 2.45 1.79 14.00
N GLU A 12 2.63 2.52 15.09
CA GLU A 12 3.72 2.28 16.04
C GLU A 12 3.68 0.86 16.63
N GLY A 13 4.79 0.12 16.50
CA GLY A 13 4.95 -1.25 17.01
C GLY A 13 4.16 -2.33 16.25
N ASP A 14 3.46 -1.95 15.18
CA ASP A 14 2.63 -2.82 14.36
C ASP A 14 2.64 -2.34 12.90
N ASP A 15 3.83 -2.04 12.38
CA ASP A 15 4.03 -1.39 11.09
C ASP A 15 4.50 -2.38 10.02
N PRO A 16 3.66 -2.73 9.03
CA PRO A 16 4.08 -3.59 7.94
C PRO A 16 5.04 -2.90 6.96
N TRP A 17 5.17 -1.57 7.04
CA TRP A 17 5.99 -0.72 6.16
C TRP A 17 7.40 -0.50 6.71
N ASP A 18 7.67 -0.86 7.97
CA ASP A 18 8.98 -0.77 8.62
C ASP A 18 9.60 -2.17 8.79
N PRO A 19 10.85 -2.40 8.34
CA PRO A 19 11.72 -1.48 7.60
C PRO A 19 11.29 -1.31 6.14
N TRP A 20 11.70 -0.21 5.51
CA TRP A 20 11.21 0.22 4.19
C TRP A 20 11.70 -0.62 2.99
N TYR A 21 12.75 -1.42 3.15
CA TYR A 21 13.35 -2.18 2.05
C TYR A 21 12.39 -3.22 1.47
N ASP A 22 12.45 -3.41 0.14
CA ASP A 22 11.66 -4.40 -0.61
C ASP A 22 10.13 -4.27 -0.47
N LYS A 23 9.62 -3.09 -0.10
CA LYS A 23 8.19 -2.81 0.07
C LYS A 23 7.67 -1.79 -0.93
N ALA A 24 6.40 -1.92 -1.29
CA ALA A 24 5.70 -0.90 -2.05
C ALA A 24 5.17 0.20 -1.11
N PHE A 25 5.37 1.47 -1.47
CA PHE A 25 4.90 2.65 -0.71
C PHE A 25 3.72 3.37 -1.37
N GLY A 26 3.11 2.75 -2.37
CA GLY A 26 1.89 3.24 -2.96
C GLY A 26 1.55 2.53 -4.26
N PHE A 27 0.27 2.55 -4.60
CA PHE A 27 -0.24 2.00 -5.84
C PHE A 27 -1.23 2.97 -6.49
N VAL A 28 -1.21 3.01 -7.82
CA VAL A 28 -2.23 3.67 -8.63
C VAL A 28 -2.91 2.58 -9.45
N ILE A 29 -4.15 2.24 -9.11
CA ILE A 29 -4.83 1.06 -9.65
C ILE A 29 -6.11 1.46 -10.38
N ARG A 30 -6.34 0.86 -11.54
CA ARG A 30 -7.63 0.96 -12.24
C ARG A 30 -8.53 -0.20 -11.85
N ALA A 31 -9.63 0.09 -11.17
CA ALA A 31 -10.61 -0.92 -10.75
C ALA A 31 -12.02 -0.34 -10.67
N GLU A 32 -13.05 -1.21 -10.68
CA GLU A 32 -14.44 -0.77 -10.52
C GLU A 32 -14.76 -0.36 -9.08
N THR A 33 -14.17 -1.04 -8.10
CA THR A 33 -14.44 -0.87 -6.67
C THR A 33 -13.15 -0.72 -5.87
N GLU A 34 -13.24 -0.09 -4.69
CA GLU A 34 -12.14 0.03 -3.73
C GLU A 34 -11.60 -1.36 -3.35
N GLN A 35 -12.51 -2.30 -3.08
CA GLN A 35 -12.15 -3.66 -2.71
C GLN A 35 -11.32 -4.34 -3.80
N ARG A 36 -11.71 -4.21 -5.08
CA ARG A 36 -10.92 -4.79 -6.17
C ARG A 36 -9.57 -4.08 -6.33
N ALA A 37 -9.49 -2.77 -6.08
CA ALA A 37 -8.22 -2.05 -6.07
C ALA A 37 -7.27 -2.59 -4.97
N ARG A 38 -7.79 -2.81 -3.75
CA ARG A 38 -7.02 -3.40 -2.64
C ARG A 38 -6.56 -4.82 -2.94
N GLU A 39 -7.40 -5.65 -3.55
CA GLU A 39 -7.02 -7.00 -4.00
C GLU A 39 -5.86 -6.96 -4.99
N ILE A 40 -5.93 -6.08 -6.01
CA ILE A 40 -4.86 -5.92 -7.00
C ILE A 40 -3.56 -5.43 -6.32
N ALA A 41 -3.63 -4.49 -5.39
CA ALA A 41 -2.45 -4.04 -4.64
C ALA A 41 -1.84 -5.19 -3.83
N ASN A 42 -2.68 -5.96 -3.15
CA ASN A 42 -2.25 -7.12 -2.37
C ASN A 42 -1.64 -8.23 -3.25
N GLU A 43 -2.16 -8.45 -4.45
CA GLU A 43 -1.63 -9.41 -5.43
C GLU A 43 -0.25 -8.99 -5.97
N ASN A 44 0.05 -7.69 -5.98
CA ASN A 44 1.28 -7.10 -6.54
C ASN A 44 2.21 -6.50 -5.47
N SER A 45 2.02 -6.89 -4.21
CA SER A 45 2.76 -6.41 -3.04
C SER A 45 4.22 -6.84 -3.03
N GLY A 46 5.07 -6.09 -2.33
CA GLY A 46 6.40 -6.51 -1.90
C GLY A 46 6.39 -7.27 -0.56
N ASP A 47 7.43 -7.07 0.23
CA ASP A 47 7.66 -7.74 1.51
C ASP A 47 6.73 -7.26 2.65
N GLU A 48 5.91 -6.23 2.43
CA GLU A 48 4.86 -5.81 3.37
C GLU A 48 3.85 -6.93 3.66
N ASN A 49 3.63 -7.84 2.70
CA ASN A 49 2.67 -8.95 2.80
C ASN A 49 3.18 -10.17 3.59
N ARG A 50 4.24 -10.00 4.39
CA ARG A 50 4.85 -11.10 5.17
C ARG A 50 4.50 -11.06 6.66
N GLY A 51 4.20 -9.88 7.20
CA GLY A 51 4.05 -9.63 8.66
C GLY A 51 5.34 -9.82 9.47
N LYS A 52 6.46 -10.06 8.78
CA LYS A 52 7.79 -10.24 9.35
C LYS A 52 8.85 -9.85 8.33
N PHE A 53 9.98 -9.36 8.81
CA PHE A 53 11.16 -9.04 8.02
C PHE A 53 12.39 -9.61 8.71
N LEU A 54 13.24 -10.35 7.96
CA LEU A 54 14.42 -11.06 8.49
C LEU A 54 14.16 -11.86 9.78
N GLY A 55 12.97 -12.47 9.89
CA GLY A 55 12.57 -13.30 11.04
C GLY A 55 11.98 -12.52 12.22
N GLN A 56 12.03 -11.20 12.21
CA GLN A 56 11.40 -10.34 13.22
C GLN A 56 9.97 -9.98 12.80
N LYS A 57 9.02 -10.01 13.72
CA LYS A 57 7.64 -9.60 13.46
C LYS A 57 7.58 -8.09 13.28
N THR A 58 6.97 -7.64 12.18
CA THR A 58 6.78 -6.22 11.88
C THR A 58 5.33 -5.78 12.09
N ALA A 59 4.37 -6.65 11.75
CA ALA A 59 2.95 -6.37 11.90
C ALA A 59 2.12 -7.62 12.28
N ASN A 60 0.90 -7.39 12.75
CA ASN A 60 -0.15 -8.36 13.05
C ASN A 60 -0.95 -8.80 11.82
N THR A 61 -0.51 -8.41 10.62
CA THR A 61 -1.14 -8.75 9.34
C THR A 61 -0.12 -9.28 8.34
N LYS A 62 -0.61 -10.04 7.36
CA LYS A 62 0.13 -10.45 6.15
C LYS A 62 -0.49 -9.87 4.88
N SER A 63 -1.46 -8.99 5.03
CA SER A 63 -2.20 -8.40 3.90
C SER A 63 -2.56 -6.94 4.22
N PRO A 64 -1.58 -6.08 4.52
CA PRO A 64 -1.81 -4.68 4.88
C PRO A 64 -2.59 -3.86 3.84
N TRP A 65 -2.52 -4.22 2.56
CA TRP A 65 -3.31 -3.58 1.50
C TRP A 65 -4.82 -3.86 1.60
N LEU A 66 -5.20 -5.01 2.18
CA LEU A 66 -6.61 -5.40 2.36
C LEU A 66 -7.24 -4.80 3.63
N ASP A 67 -6.42 -4.25 4.52
CA ASP A 67 -6.85 -3.80 5.85
C ASP A 67 -6.70 -2.27 5.95
N PRO A 68 -7.81 -1.51 6.10
CA PRO A 68 -7.78 -0.06 6.17
C PRO A 68 -7.03 0.48 7.40
N LYS A 69 -6.70 -0.36 8.39
CA LYS A 69 -5.81 0.03 9.49
C LYS A 69 -4.39 0.37 8.99
N TYR A 70 -3.91 -0.32 7.96
CA TYR A 70 -2.52 -0.19 7.50
C TYR A 70 -2.38 0.53 6.15
N SER A 71 -3.48 0.77 5.43
CA SER A 71 -3.43 1.45 4.13
C SER A 71 -4.67 2.26 3.80
N THR A 72 -4.47 3.41 3.15
CA THR A 72 -5.55 4.17 2.51
C THR A 72 -5.89 3.57 1.14
N CYS A 73 -7.09 3.85 0.66
CA CYS A 73 -7.50 3.58 -0.72
C CYS A 73 -8.56 4.62 -1.11
N GLU A 74 -8.12 5.65 -1.82
CA GLU A 74 -8.98 6.77 -2.18
C GLU A 74 -9.15 6.84 -3.69
N GLU A 75 -10.35 7.22 -4.15
CA GLU A 75 -10.58 7.43 -5.58
C GLU A 75 -9.77 8.65 -6.05
N LEU A 76 -8.92 8.45 -7.05
CA LEU A 76 -8.14 9.50 -7.68
C LEU A 76 -8.99 10.17 -8.77
N LEU A 77 -9.58 11.30 -8.41
CA LEU A 77 -10.43 12.11 -9.28
C LEU A 77 -9.60 13.03 -10.20
N GLN A 78 -10.26 13.56 -11.24
CA GLN A 78 -9.66 14.52 -12.15
C GLN A 78 -9.39 15.88 -11.48
N ASP A 79 -10.29 16.29 -10.58
CA ASP A 79 -10.16 17.52 -9.79
C ASP A 79 -9.51 17.20 -8.43
N GLY A 80 -8.63 18.08 -7.95
CA GLY A 80 -7.96 17.91 -6.67
C GLY A 80 -6.79 18.88 -6.48
N PRO A 81 -6.13 18.84 -5.31
CA PRO A 81 -4.88 19.56 -5.09
C PRO A 81 -3.78 19.02 -6.00
N GLU A 82 -2.72 19.80 -6.23
CA GLU A 82 -1.52 19.30 -6.89
C GLU A 82 -0.85 18.22 -6.02
N LEU A 83 -0.63 17.02 -6.57
CA LEU A 83 0.05 15.93 -5.85
C LEU A 83 0.96 15.09 -6.76
N LEU A 84 2.00 14.51 -6.16
CA LEU A 84 2.81 13.48 -6.79
C LEU A 84 2.08 12.13 -6.71
N VAL A 85 1.51 11.70 -7.83
CA VAL A 85 0.67 10.48 -7.90
C VAL A 85 1.50 9.19 -7.88
N LEU A 86 2.63 9.17 -8.57
CA LEU A 86 3.55 8.04 -8.60
C LEU A 86 4.98 8.56 -8.67
N ARG A 87 5.85 8.04 -7.82
CA ARG A 87 7.30 8.21 -7.91
C ARG A 87 7.93 6.84 -7.91
N ASP A 88 8.46 6.44 -9.06
CA ASP A 88 9.31 5.25 -9.13
C ASP A 88 10.66 5.57 -8.50
N PHE A 89 10.98 4.90 -7.39
CA PHE A 89 12.36 4.81 -6.93
C PHE A 89 12.98 3.62 -7.63
N ALA A 90 13.75 3.87 -8.69
CA ALA A 90 14.67 2.88 -9.22
C ALA A 90 15.70 2.53 -8.11
N ALA A 91 15.36 1.54 -7.29
CA ALA A 91 16.14 0.91 -6.23
C ALA A 91 16.91 1.86 -5.28
N ALA A 92 16.45 1.96 -4.02
CA ALA A 92 17.32 2.33 -2.91
C ALA A 92 17.70 1.07 -2.13
#